data_AF-A0A2I0HG68-F1
#
_entry.id   AF-A0A2I0HG68-F1
#
_cell.length_a   1.000
_cell.length_b   1.000
_cell.length_c   1.000
_cell.angle_alpha   90.00
_cell.angle_beta   90.00
_cell.angle_gamma   90.00
#
_symmetry.space_group_name_H-M   'P 1'
#
loop_
_entity.id
_entity.type
_entity.pdbx_description
1 polymer ?
#
loop_
_entity_poly.entity_id
_entity_poly.type
_entity_poly.pdbx_seq_one_letter_code
_entity_poly.pdbx_strand_id
1 'polypeptide(L)' 'PIAGYGVCKVIDSGHPNFKKGDLVWGITGWEEYSLITAPETFFKIKHTDVPLSYYTGLL' A
#
# COMPACT_ATOMS: atom_id res chain seq x y z
N PRO A 1 0.36 18.10 2.68
CA PRO A 1 -0.05 16.68 2.86
C PRO A 1 0.94 15.96 3.78
N ILE A 2 0.44 15.19 4.74
CA ILE A 2 1.28 14.36 5.63
C ILE A 2 1.44 13.01 4.95
N ALA A 3 2.68 12.50 4.88
CA ALA A 3 2.99 11.19 4.31
C ALA A 3 3.66 10.31 5.36
N GLY A 4 3.39 9.01 5.31
CA GLY A 4 3.98 8.02 6.21
C GLY A 4 3.77 6.61 5.69
N TYR A 5 4.29 5.62 6.42
CA TYR A 5 4.04 4.22 6.08
C TYR A 5 2.57 3.88 6.31
N GLY A 6 1.96 3.28 5.29
CA GLY A 6 0.57 2.85 5.32
C GLY A 6 0.37 1.56 4.55
N VAL A 7 -0.78 0.93 4.80
CA VAL A 7 -1.29 -0.20 4.02
C VAL A 7 -2.43 0.31 3.15
N CYS A 8 -2.36 0.02 1.86
CA CYS A 8 -3.34 0.45 0.87
C CYS A 8 -3.90 -0.76 0.12
N LYS A 9 -5.11 -0.59 -0.39
CA LYS A 9 -5.72 -1.52 -1.35
C LYS A 9 -5.65 -0.88 -2.74
N VAL A 10 -5.20 -1.63 -3.74
CA VAL A 10 -5.16 -1.16 -5.12
C VAL A 10 -6.59 -1.09 -5.67
N ILE A 11 -7.05 0.11 -6.01
CA ILE A 11 -8.37 0.34 -6.64
C ILE A 11 -8.29 0.20 -8.17
N ASP A 12 -7.19 0.70 -8.74
CA ASP A 12 -6.86 0.64 -10.16
C ASP A 12 -5.32 0.68 -10.32
N SER A 13 -4.79 0.13 -11.41
CA SER A 13 -3.35 0.18 -11.68
C SER A 13 -3.02 0.02 -13.17
N GLY A 14 -2.14 0.88 -13.66
CA GLY A 14 -1.48 0.72 -14.96
C GLY A 14 -0.19 -0.10 -14.91
N HIS A 15 0.24 -0.56 -13.73
CA HIS A 15 1.52 -1.26 -13.55
C HIS A 15 1.30 -2.78 -13.47
N PRO A 16 2.01 -3.61 -14.26
CA PRO A 16 1.70 -5.04 -14.42
C PRO A 16 1.83 -5.86 -13.13
N ASN A 17 2.63 -5.40 -12.16
CA ASN A 17 2.85 -6.11 -10.90
C ASN A 17 1.75 -5.84 -9.85
N PHE A 18 0.86 -4.87 -10.08
CA PHE A 18 -0.20 -4.49 -9.16
C PHE A 18 -1.55 -4.66 -9.83
N LYS A 19 -2.46 -5.36 -9.17
CA LYS A 19 -3.81 -5.60 -9.67
C LYS A 19 -4.83 -5.07 -8.70
N LYS A 20 -5.99 -4.68 -9.22
CA LYS A 20 -7.14 -4.30 -8.41
C LYS A 20 -7.41 -5.36 -7.34
N GLY A 21 -7.51 -4.92 -6.09
CA GLY A 21 -7.73 -5.77 -4.93
C GLY A 21 -6.46 -6.18 -4.18
N ASP A 22 -5.27 -5.99 -4.76
CA ASP A 22 -4.01 -6.26 -4.07
C ASP A 22 -3.85 -5.35 -2.85
N LEU A 23 -3.37 -5.94 -1.75
CA LEU A 23 -2.90 -5.19 -0.59
C LEU A 23 -1.42 -4.87 -0.76
N VAL A 24 -1.06 -3.62 -0.54
CA VAL A 24 0.31 -3.11 -0.67
C VAL A 24 0.67 -2.26 0.54
N TRP A 25 1.95 -2.16 0.86
CA TRP A 25 2.45 -1.26 1.87
C TRP A 25 3.61 -0.43 1.34
N GLY A 26 3.75 0.78 1.87
CA GLY A 26 4.73 1.77 1.41
C GLY A 26 4.45 3.14 2.00
N ILE A 27 5.17 4.15 1.52
CA ILE A 27 4.93 5.55 1.91
C ILE A 27 3.73 6.09 1.12
N THR A 28 2.69 6.49 1.83
CA THR A 28 1.45 7.04 1.26
C THR A 28 1.02 8.31 1.99
N GLY A 29 0.13 9.09 1.37
CA GLY A 29 -0.52 10.23 2.00
C GLY A 29 -1.54 9.80 3.06
N TRP A 30 -1.72 10.62 4.09
CA TRP A 30 -2.80 10.49 5.07
C TRP A 30 -4.09 11.04 4.47
N GLU A 31 -4.74 10.22 3.64
CA GLU A 31 -5.94 10.54 2.89
C GLU A 31 -6.67 9.24 2.51
N GLU A 32 -7.92 9.32 2.05
CA GLU A 32 -8.70 8.13 1.67
C GLU A 32 -8.23 7.49 0.36
N TYR A 33 -7.71 8.30 -0.57
CA TYR A 33 -7.26 7.86 -1.89
C TYR A 33 -6.00 8.63 -2.28
N SER A 34 -4.96 7.90 -2.69
CA SER A 34 -3.71 8.49 -3.19
C SER A 34 -3.42 7.95 -4.59
N LEU A 35 -2.96 8.83 -5.48
CA LEU A 35 -2.37 8.42 -6.75
C LEU A 35 -0.86 8.22 -6.56
N ILE A 36 -0.40 6.97 -6.66
CA ILE A 36 1.01 6.63 -6.53
C ILE A 36 1.67 6.66 -7.91
N THR A 37 2.57 7.61 -8.14
CA THR A 37 3.28 7.79 -9.42
C THR A 37 4.57 6.95 -9.52
N ALA A 38 5.13 6.53 -8.39
CA ALA A 38 6.32 5.68 -8.27
C ALA A 38 5.98 4.33 -7.62
N PRO A 39 5.21 3.45 -8.29
CA PRO A 39 4.68 2.22 -7.72
C PRO A 39 5.76 1.20 -7.31
N GLU A 40 6.99 1.31 -7.82
CA GLU A 40 8.14 0.50 -7.44
C GLU A 40 8.58 0.68 -5.98
N THR A 41 8.14 1.76 -5.33
CA THR A 41 8.39 2.01 -3.90
C THR A 41 7.41 1.25 -2.98
N PHE A 42 6.39 0.62 -3.55
CA PHE A 42 5.40 -0.18 -2.83
C PHE A 42 5.69 -1.66 -2.91
N PHE A 43 5.37 -2.36 -1.83
CA PHE A 43 5.56 -3.80 -1.70
C PHE A 43 4.21 -4.48 -1.55
N LYS A 44 3.96 -5.51 -2.37
CA LYS A 44 2.75 -6.32 -2.27
C LYS A 44 2.77 -7.18 -1.01
N ILE A 45 1.71 -7.10 -0.21
CA ILE A 45 1.50 -7.94 0.96
C ILE A 45 1.04 -9.32 0.47
N LYS A 46 1.81 -10.34 0.84
CA LYS A 46 1.51 -11.75 0.52
C LYS A 46 0.90 -12.52 1.71
N HIS A 47 1.21 -12.07 2.92
CA HIS A 47 0.81 -12.71 4.17
C HIS A 47 -0.28 -11.88 4.82
N THR A 48 -1.52 -12.36 4.71
CA THR A 48 -2.70 -11.74 5.34
C THR A 48 -3.16 -12.53 6.57
N ASP A 49 -2.41 -13.56 6.95
CA ASP A 49 -2.57 -14.37 8.15
C ASP A 49 -2.08 -13.66 9.42
N VAL A 50 -1.37 -12.54 9.26
CA VAL A 50 -0.93 -11.65 10.35
C VAL A 50 -1.65 -10.29 10.29
N PRO A 51 -1.80 -9.58 11.41
CA PRO A 51 -2.39 -8.24 11.41
C PRO A 51 -1.63 -7.28 10.50
N LEU A 52 -2.37 -6.50 9.69
CA LEU A 52 -1.78 -5.56 8.74
C LEU A 52 -0.94 -4.44 9.40
N SER A 53 -1.19 -4.16 10.68
CA SER A 53 -0.42 -3.19 11.48
C SER A 53 1.08 -3.52 11.56
N TYR A 54 1.45 -4.80 11.39
CA TYR A 54 2.85 -5.23 11.36
C TYR A 54 3.64 -4.58 10.22
N TYR A 55 2.99 -4.33 9.08
CA TYR A 55 3.62 -3.68 7.93
C TYR A 55 3.83 -2.17 8.13
N THR A 56 3.16 -1.56 9.10
CA THR A 56 3.31 -0.14 9.43
C THR A 56 4.16 0.10 10.67
N GLY A 57 4.74 -0.94 11.25
CA GLY A 57 5.58 -0.84 12.46
C GLY A 57 4.80 -0.57 13.76
N LEU A 58 3.47 -0.74 13.76
CA LEU A 58 2.68 -0.75 15.00
C LEU A 58 2.68 -2.19 15.55
N LEU A 59 3.37 -2.39 16.66
CA LEU A 59 3.32 -3.59 17.51
C LEU A 59 2.25 -3.45 18.59
#